data_AF-A0A7W0YVK4-F1
#
_entry.id   AF-A0A7W0YVK4-F1
#
_cell.length_a   1.000
_cell.length_b   1.000
_cell.length_c   1.000
_cell.angle_alpha   90.00
_cell.angle_beta   90.00
_cell.angle_gamma   90.00
#
_symmetry.space_group_name_H-M   'P 1'
#
loop_
_entity.id
_entity.type
_entity.pdbx_description
1 polymer ?
#
loop_
_entity_poly.entity_id
_entity_poly.type
_entity_poly.pdbx_seq_one_letter_code
_entity_poly.pdbx_strand_id
1 'polypeptide(L)'
;MTEVTGIGGFFFRARDPEAMNRWYGEHFGVVMLGSVDYDDPGWFQDRGETVFAAFSPDSDSFGAPDKSWMINFRVDDLDRIVARLRAAGLAVEPHAEPYPNGRFAELEDPEGNRIQLWEPNAASLARDPAA
;
A
#
# COMPACT_ATOMS: atom_id res chain seq x y z
N MET A 1 26.72 14.01 6.86
CA MET A 1 25.84 12.86 7.19
C MET A 1 25.31 12.30 5.88
N THR A 2 25.36 10.97 5.73
CA THR A 2 25.16 10.28 4.44
C THR A 2 24.25 9.07 4.65
N GLU A 3 23.04 9.30 5.18
CA GLU A 3 22.06 8.24 5.45
C GLU A 3 20.87 8.32 4.49
N VAL A 4 20.21 7.18 4.26
CA VAL A 4 18.99 7.09 3.44
C VAL A 4 17.84 7.75 4.20
N THR A 5 17.13 8.68 3.56
CA THR A 5 16.10 9.51 4.21
C THR A 5 14.67 9.03 4.00
N GLY A 6 14.44 8.05 3.13
CA GLY A 6 13.11 7.50 2.83
C GLY A 6 13.11 6.59 1.61
N ILE A 7 11.91 6.13 1.23
CA ILE A 7 11.70 5.39 -0.02
C ILE A 7 11.46 6.38 -1.15
N GLY A 8 12.36 6.40 -2.14
CA GLY A 8 12.24 7.26 -3.33
C GLY A 8 11.33 6.68 -4.43
N GLY A 9 10.97 5.40 -4.34
CA GLY A 9 10.07 4.74 -5.27
C GLY A 9 9.94 3.25 -4.99
N PHE A 10 8.83 2.68 -5.45
CA PHE A 10 8.59 1.24 -5.48
C PHE A 10 8.32 0.84 -6.94
N PHE A 11 9.18 -0.02 -7.50
CA PHE A 11 9.11 -0.41 -8.91
C PHE A 11 8.95 -1.92 -9.01
N PHE A 12 7.98 -2.38 -9.79
CA PHE A 12 7.70 -3.79 -10.00
C PHE A 12 7.32 -4.04 -11.46
N ARG A 13 7.30 -5.32 -11.85
CA ARG A 13 6.94 -5.72 -13.22
C ARG A 13 5.44 -5.98 -13.30
N ALA A 14 4.84 -5.54 -14.41
CA ALA A 14 3.46 -5.82 -14.78
C ALA A 14 3.42 -6.31 -16.24
N ARG A 15 2.46 -7.18 -16.56
CA ARG A 15 2.14 -7.60 -17.93
C ARG A 15 1.58 -6.44 -18.75
N ASP A 16 0.80 -5.56 -18.11
CA ASP A 16 0.31 -4.30 -18.69
C ASP A 16 0.61 -3.13 -17.73
N PRO A 17 1.78 -2.48 -17.86
CA PRO A 17 2.17 -1.38 -16.98
C PRO A 17 1.22 -0.18 -17.00
N GLU A 18 0.63 0.15 -18.15
CA GLU A 18 -0.28 1.29 -18.26
C GLU A 18 -1.60 1.01 -17.53
N ALA A 19 -2.17 -0.19 -17.73
CA ALA A 19 -3.36 -0.59 -17.00
C ALA A 19 -3.10 -0.68 -15.49
N MET A 20 -1.94 -1.19 -15.08
CA MET A 20 -1.58 -1.29 -13.67
C MET A 20 -1.44 0.08 -13.01
N ASN A 21 -0.73 1.02 -13.66
CA ASN A 21 -0.59 2.38 -13.15
C ASN A 21 -1.95 3.09 -13.03
N ARG A 22 -2.83 2.94 -14.03
CA ARG A 22 -4.20 3.49 -13.96
C ARG A 22 -4.97 2.87 -12.80
N TRP A 23 -4.87 1.57 -12.58
CA TRP A 23 -5.58 0.87 -11.51
C TRP A 23 -5.17 1.37 -10.12
N TYR A 24 -3.87 1.54 -9.86
CA TYR A 24 -3.39 2.13 -8.60
C TYR A 24 -3.81 3.60 -8.43
N GLY A 25 -3.79 4.38 -9.51
CA GLY A 25 -4.29 5.76 -9.50
C GLY A 25 -5.78 5.85 -9.18
N GLU A 26 -6.61 5.04 -9.83
CA GLU A 26 -8.07 5.03 -9.66
C GLU A 26 -8.48 4.57 -8.26
N HIS A 27 -7.88 3.49 -7.75
CA HIS A 27 -8.34 2.86 -6.52
C HIS A 27 -7.68 3.38 -5.26
N PHE A 28 -6.48 3.97 -5.36
CA PHE A 28 -5.72 4.46 -4.20
C PHE A 28 -5.25 5.91 -4.32
N GLY A 29 -5.38 6.55 -5.48
CA GLY A 29 -4.76 7.86 -5.71
C GLY A 29 -3.24 7.80 -5.82
N VAL A 30 -2.67 6.59 -5.97
CA VAL A 30 -1.24 6.38 -6.15
C VAL A 30 -0.91 6.56 -7.62
N VAL A 31 -0.75 7.82 -8.02
CA VAL A 31 -0.46 8.22 -9.40
C VAL A 31 1.05 8.22 -9.66
N MET A 32 1.44 7.69 -10.82
CA MET A 32 2.84 7.74 -11.27
C MET A 32 3.22 9.18 -11.62
N LEU A 33 4.45 9.58 -11.29
CA LEU A 33 5.00 10.87 -11.71
C LEU A 33 4.85 11.04 -13.23
N GLY A 34 4.34 12.20 -13.66
CA GLY A 34 4.16 12.49 -15.08
C GLY A 34 3.01 11.72 -15.75
N SER A 35 2.11 11.11 -14.98
CA SER A 35 1.05 10.25 -15.54
C SER A 35 -0.12 11.01 -16.17
N VAL A 36 -0.39 12.24 -15.71
CA VAL A 36 -1.41 13.12 -16.31
C VAL A 36 -0.76 14.08 -17.31
N ASP A 37 0.35 14.71 -16.93
CA ASP A 37 1.16 15.63 -17.73
C ASP A 37 2.57 15.79 -17.12
N TYR A 38 3.53 16.38 -17.86
CA TYR A 38 4.95 16.42 -17.44
C TYR A 38 5.18 17.09 -16.08
N ASP A 39 4.31 18.03 -15.70
CA ASP A 39 4.39 18.79 -14.45
C ASP A 39 3.57 18.15 -13.30
N ASP A 40 2.92 17.00 -13.54
CA ASP A 40 2.20 16.25 -12.50
C ASP A 40 3.20 15.83 -11.40
N PRO A 41 3.03 16.29 -10.15
CA PRO A 41 3.92 15.95 -9.05
C PRO A 41 3.92 14.46 -8.72
N GLY A 42 2.95 13.68 -9.22
CA GLY A 42 2.75 12.30 -8.86
C GLY A 42 2.23 12.17 -7.42
N TRP A 43 2.34 10.96 -6.86
CA TRP A 43 1.89 10.68 -5.51
C TRP A 43 2.89 11.15 -4.44
N PHE A 44 2.47 12.15 -3.64
CA PHE A 44 3.15 12.55 -2.41
C PHE A 44 2.51 11.85 -1.21
N GLN A 45 3.36 11.22 -0.40
CA GLN A 45 2.92 10.49 0.79
C GLN A 45 2.92 11.40 2.00
N ASP A 46 1.91 11.23 2.85
CA ASP A 46 1.94 11.80 4.20
C ASP A 46 3.07 11.18 5.02
N ARG A 47 3.63 11.99 5.92
CA ARG A 47 4.62 11.53 6.89
C ARG A 47 4.06 10.38 7.72
N GLY A 48 4.90 9.41 8.01
CA GLY A 48 4.55 8.32 8.92
C GLY A 48 5.54 7.18 8.84
N GLU A 49 5.27 6.16 9.64
CA GLU A 49 6.08 4.94 9.69
C GLU A 49 5.98 4.13 8.40
N THR A 50 7.12 3.69 7.91
CA THR A 50 7.24 2.72 6.82
C THR A 50 7.93 1.47 7.35
N VAL A 51 7.23 0.34 7.34
CA VAL A 51 7.80 -0.94 7.72
C VAL A 51 8.65 -1.47 6.57
N PHE A 52 9.94 -1.65 6.80
CA PHE A 52 10.87 -2.28 5.87
C PHE A 52 11.38 -3.59 6.49
N ALA A 53 10.88 -4.73 6.01
CA ALA A 53 11.12 -6.03 6.64
C ALA A 53 11.36 -7.14 5.62
N ALA A 54 12.26 -8.06 5.96
CA ALA A 54 12.43 -9.32 5.25
C ALA A 54 11.61 -10.42 5.94
N PHE A 55 11.07 -11.34 5.15
CA PHE A 55 10.26 -12.47 5.62
C PHE A 55 10.96 -13.78 5.26
N SER A 56 10.56 -14.87 5.92
CA SER A 56 10.99 -16.23 5.55
C SER A 56 10.62 -16.53 4.09
N PRO A 57 11.44 -17.31 3.35
CA PRO A 57 11.06 -17.79 2.01
C PRO A 57 9.77 -18.63 2.03
N ASP A 58 9.43 -19.24 3.17
CA ASP A 58 8.22 -20.06 3.34
C ASP A 58 7.02 -19.25 3.89
N SER A 59 7.08 -17.92 3.83
CA SER A 59 6.01 -17.06 4.33
C SER A 59 4.84 -16.98 3.35
N ASP A 60 3.64 -17.29 3.83
CA ASP A 60 2.39 -17.12 3.06
C ASP A 60 1.96 -15.65 2.90
N SER A 61 2.70 -14.69 3.49
CA SER A 61 2.32 -13.26 3.51
C SER A 61 2.24 -12.62 2.12
N PHE A 62 2.90 -13.20 1.12
CA PHE A 62 2.98 -12.66 -0.25
C PHE A 62 1.88 -13.18 -1.18
N GLY A 63 0.99 -14.05 -0.69
CA GLY A 63 -0.02 -14.70 -1.52
C GLY A 63 0.56 -15.86 -2.31
N ALA A 64 0.41 -15.84 -3.64
CA ALA A 64 0.84 -16.96 -4.49
C ALA A 64 2.38 -17.14 -4.47
N PRO A 65 2.91 -18.37 -4.58
CA PRO A 65 4.35 -18.64 -4.46
C PRO A 65 5.25 -17.97 -5.51
N ASP A 66 4.68 -17.54 -6.64
CA ASP A 66 5.39 -16.82 -7.69
C ASP A 66 5.48 -15.30 -7.42
N LYS A 67 4.86 -14.81 -6.34
CA LYS A 67 4.91 -13.42 -5.91
C LYS A 67 6.09 -13.17 -5.00
N SER A 68 6.90 -12.17 -5.36
CA SER A 68 8.13 -11.81 -4.64
C SER A 68 7.99 -10.54 -3.79
N TRP A 69 6.82 -9.91 -3.80
CA TRP A 69 6.57 -8.65 -3.10
C TRP A 69 5.11 -8.53 -2.66
N MET A 70 4.92 -7.74 -1.61
CA MET A 70 3.63 -7.22 -1.17
C MET A 70 3.83 -5.76 -0.79
N ILE A 71 2.77 -4.95 -0.83
CA ILE A 71 2.83 -3.55 -0.40
C ILE A 71 1.80 -3.28 0.68
N ASN A 72 2.18 -2.50 1.69
CA ASN A 72 1.30 -2.07 2.77
C ASN A 72 1.09 -0.55 2.70
N PHE A 73 -0.13 -0.12 2.36
CA PHE A 73 -0.49 1.31 2.30
C PHE A 73 -1.12 1.76 3.62
N ARG A 74 -0.73 2.95 4.08
CA ARG A 74 -1.43 3.63 5.16
C ARG A 74 -2.74 4.23 4.65
N VAL A 75 -3.79 4.12 5.44
CA VAL A 75 -5.10 4.74 5.19
C VAL A 75 -5.57 5.44 6.46
N ASP A 76 -6.34 6.52 6.30
CA ASP A 76 -6.90 7.32 7.41
C ASP A 76 -8.24 6.76 7.93
N ASP A 77 -8.98 6.08 7.06
CA ASP A 77 -10.28 5.45 7.34
C ASP A 77 -10.40 4.12 6.59
N LEU A 78 -10.17 3.00 7.29
CA LEU A 78 -10.20 1.67 6.68
C LEU A 78 -11.61 1.30 6.20
N ASP A 79 -12.63 1.66 6.96
CA ASP A 79 -14.02 1.29 6.65
C ASP A 79 -14.48 1.98 5.36
N ARG A 80 -14.13 3.26 5.20
CA ARG A 80 -14.46 4.05 4.02
C ARG A 80 -13.73 3.54 2.78
N ILE A 81 -12.43 3.26 2.86
CA ILE A 81 -11.70 2.77 1.69
C ILE A 81 -12.15 1.35 1.31
N VAL A 82 -12.41 0.47 2.28
CA VAL A 82 -12.97 -0.88 2.02
C VAL A 82 -14.33 -0.77 1.34
N ALA A 83 -15.22 0.10 1.83
CA ALA A 83 -16.52 0.31 1.20
C ALA A 83 -16.39 0.82 -0.25
N ARG A 84 -15.48 1.76 -0.51
CA ARG A 84 -15.21 2.28 -1.87
C ARG A 84 -14.69 1.17 -2.80
N LEU A 85 -13.72 0.38 -2.34
CA LEU A 85 -13.13 -0.69 -3.15
C LEU A 85 -14.13 -1.80 -3.46
N ARG A 86 -14.96 -2.19 -2.47
CA ARG A 86 -16.05 -3.15 -2.67
C ARG A 86 -17.11 -2.62 -3.65
N ALA A 87 -17.45 -1.33 -3.57
CA ALA A 87 -18.36 -0.71 -4.53
C ALA A 87 -17.79 -0.67 -5.96
N ALA A 88 -16.47 -0.67 -6.11
CA ALA A 88 -15.77 -0.81 -7.39
C ALA A 88 -15.64 -2.28 -7.86
N GLY A 89 -16.22 -3.24 -7.13
CA GLY A 89 -16.20 -4.66 -7.48
C GLY A 89 -14.94 -5.41 -7.06
N LEU A 90 -14.09 -4.80 -6.23
CA LEU A 90 -12.88 -5.44 -5.72
C LEU A 90 -13.18 -6.30 -4.49
N ALA A 91 -12.55 -7.48 -4.42
CA ALA A 91 -12.57 -8.32 -3.24
C ALA A 91 -11.56 -7.77 -2.22
N VAL A 92 -12.08 -7.25 -1.11
CA VAL A 92 -11.27 -6.70 -0.01
C VAL A 92 -11.76 -7.28 1.30
N GLU A 93 -10.84 -7.85 2.06
CA GLU A 93 -11.11 -8.59 3.30
C GLU A 93 -10.45 -7.88 4.50
N PRO A 94 -11.23 -7.16 5.33
CA PRO A 94 -10.77 -6.68 6.63
C PRO A 94 -10.42 -7.84 7.54
N HIS A 95 -9.37 -7.68 8.33
CA HIS A 95 -9.05 -8.61 9.40
C HIS A 95 -10.12 -8.53 10.49
N ALA A 96 -10.48 -9.69 11.07
CA ALA A 96 -11.57 -9.79 12.05
C ALA A 96 -11.28 -9.04 13.36
N GLU A 97 -10.01 -9.03 13.79
CA GLU A 97 -9.57 -8.41 15.03
C GLU A 97 -8.53 -7.31 14.75
N PRO A 98 -8.56 -6.20 15.50
CA PRO A 98 -7.53 -5.18 15.44
C PRO A 98 -6.22 -5.70 16.06
N TYR A 99 -5.11 -5.16 15.57
CA TYR A 99 -3.77 -5.44 16.05
C TYR A 99 -3.30 -4.32 16.99
N PRO A 100 -2.25 -4.56 17.81
CA PRO A 100 -1.69 -3.53 18.69
C PRO A 100 -1.28 -2.24 17.96
N ASN A 101 -0.97 -2.33 16.66
CA ASN A 101 -0.57 -1.22 15.80
C ASN A 101 -1.68 -0.67 14.89
N GLY A 102 -2.92 -1.17 14.99
CA GLY A 102 -4.04 -0.66 14.19
C GLY A 102 -4.86 -1.74 13.51
N ARG A 103 -5.56 -1.36 12.44
CA ARG A 103 -6.47 -2.23 11.71
C ARG A 103 -5.94 -2.52 10.33
N PHE A 104 -6.29 -3.68 9.79
CA PHE A 104 -5.80 -4.15 8.50
C PHE A 104 -6.91 -4.67 7.61
N ALA A 105 -6.72 -4.52 6.31
CA ALA A 105 -7.47 -5.22 5.27
C ALA A 105 -6.52 -5.66 4.16
N GLU A 106 -6.89 -6.73 3.45
CA GLU A 106 -6.09 -7.27 2.36
C GLU A 106 -6.90 -7.38 1.08
N LEU A 107 -6.19 -7.20 -0.03
CA LEU A 107 -6.69 -7.41 -1.38
C LEU A 107 -5.54 -7.74 -2.34
N GLU A 108 -5.89 -7.97 -3.60
CA GLU A 108 -4.93 -8.20 -4.67
C GLU A 108 -5.14 -7.21 -5.80
N ASP A 109 -4.04 -6.86 -6.47
CA ASP A 109 -4.10 -6.11 -7.73
C ASP A 109 -4.55 -7.02 -8.90
N PRO A 110 -4.76 -6.47 -10.11
CA PRO A 110 -5.21 -7.25 -11.27
C PRO A 110 -4.28 -8.40 -11.69
N GLU A 111 -3.03 -8.42 -11.20
CA GLU A 111 -2.07 -9.48 -11.46
C GLU A 111 -1.85 -10.40 -10.27
N GLY A 112 -2.61 -10.26 -9.19
CA GLY A 112 -2.55 -11.10 -8.00
C GLY A 112 -1.44 -10.69 -7.02
N ASN A 113 -0.87 -9.49 -7.14
CA ASN A 113 0.11 -9.02 -6.17
C ASN A 113 -0.60 -8.55 -4.90
N ARG A 114 -0.09 -8.97 -3.74
CA ARG A 114 -0.74 -8.71 -2.45
C ARG A 114 -0.61 -7.24 -2.05
N ILE A 115 -1.75 -6.65 -1.72
CA ILE A 115 -1.87 -5.32 -1.12
C ILE A 115 -2.47 -5.47 0.26
N GLN A 116 -1.84 -4.81 1.23
CA GLN A 116 -2.35 -4.62 2.57
C GLN A 116 -2.69 -3.14 2.78
N LEU A 117 -3.81 -2.87 3.44
CA LEU A 117 -4.21 -1.55 3.89
C LEU A 117 -4.10 -1.52 5.41
N TRP A 118 -3.48 -0.48 5.94
CA TRP A 118 -3.24 -0.31 7.36
C TRP A 118 -3.77 1.03 7.84
N GLU A 119 -4.73 1.00 8.76
CA GLU A 119 -5.14 2.17 9.52
C GLU A 119 -4.38 2.20 10.86
N PRO A 120 -3.34 3.05 11.02
CA PRO A 120 -2.57 3.12 12.24
C PRO A 120 -3.42 3.68 13.38
N ASN A 121 -3.31 3.07 14.57
CA ASN A 121 -3.94 3.63 15.76
C ASN A 121 -3.09 4.75 16.38
N ALA A 122 -3.63 5.42 17.40
CA ALA A 122 -2.94 6.51 18.11
C ALA A 122 -1.58 6.08 18.69
N ALA A 123 -1.44 4.84 19.16
CA ALA A 123 -0.18 4.34 19.71
C ALA A 123 0.89 4.20 18.62
N SER A 124 0.52 3.75 17.42
CA SER A 124 1.43 3.69 16.28
C SER A 124 1.86 5.06 15.79
N LEU A 125 0.92 6.02 15.69
CA LEU A 125 1.22 7.39 15.28
C LEU A 125 2.13 8.11 16.27
N ALA A 126 1.96 7.86 17.58
CA ALA A 126 2.79 8.46 18.63
C ALA A 126 4.27 8.00 18.60
N ARG A 127 4.62 7.00 17.79
CA ARG A 127 6.03 6.58 17.58
C ARG A 127 6.78 7.47 16.61
N ASP A 128 6.08 8.35 15.89
CA ASP A 128 6.73 9.27 14.96
C ASP A 128 7.65 10.24 15.74
N PRO A 129 8.98 10.19 15.52
CA PRO A 129 9.94 11.01 16.27
C PRO A 129 9.85 12.52 15.98
N ALA A 130 9.02 12.97 15.04
CA ALA A 130 8.75 14.39 14.85
C ALA A 130 7.25 14.77 14.96
N ALA A 131 6.44 13.93 15.61
CA ALA A 131 5.08 14.29 16.04
C ALA A 131 5.09 15.23 17.27
#